data_AF-A0A2I1BXU4-F1
#
_entry.id   AF-A0A2I1BXU4-F1
#
_cell.length_a   1.000
_cell.length_b   1.000
_cell.length_c   1.000
_cell.angle_alpha   90.00
_cell.angle_beta   90.00
_cell.angle_gamma   90.00
#
_symmetry.space_group_name_H-M   'P 1'
#
loop_
_entity.id
_entity.type
_entity.pdbx_description
1 polymer ?
#
loop_
_entity_poly.entity_id
_entity_poly.type
_entity_poly.pdbx_seq_one_letter_code
_entity_poly.pdbx_strand_id
1 'polypeptide(L)'
;MYGRERRVLEALLYAIPFLLAQNLVPAIVVLRTEENSVPRYLWIFCFFTVIIQGFNLVLINPLDKNELLETKIIHPRDDFPRKTYKVARLFTYLRGVRTPWQVKGVPSHPAYLARQPKAPISRTAFLIRQAAIVAWLYLYLNCANYLADGNLSPLSKPICGLGYLRVSMEEWRTRIMISQMFWFAFLRAAVDIDYRTASILSVGIGLDAPEDWPPLFGRAKQAYTLRNFWGTYWHQMFRWPFTATSNYLARELMALPRPSLLERYTNIFFVFLVSGVMHVMSDLFMGISMSQSTSLVFFCSMADSHRPGRASTVDSDGCAVPCWRKLVGFIWVCIWLTLTTPVWLYSLQTIKEKSSFLVNIPELVGARTAIAMTVGGGLLVKCIFRGEL
;
A
#
# COMPACT_ATOMS: atom_id res chain seq x y z
N MET A 1 -4.89 35.00 -12.98
CA MET A 1 -5.54 34.38 -11.81
C MET A 1 -6.82 33.60 -12.15
N TYR A 2 -7.71 34.13 -13.00
CA TYR A 2 -9.02 33.54 -13.36
C TYR A 2 -8.99 32.07 -13.85
N GLY A 3 -7.89 31.64 -14.49
CA GLY A 3 -7.78 30.29 -15.04
C GLY A 3 -7.52 29.17 -14.03
N ARG A 4 -6.97 29.42 -12.83
CA ARG A 4 -6.78 28.34 -11.83
C ARG A 4 -8.06 28.09 -11.04
N GLU A 5 -8.70 29.16 -10.58
CA GLU A 5 -9.98 29.10 -9.85
C GLU A 5 -11.07 28.43 -10.67
N ARG A 6 -11.18 28.76 -11.96
CA ARG A 6 -12.11 28.09 -12.87
C ARG A 6 -11.88 26.58 -12.96
N ARG A 7 -10.62 26.14 -13.06
CA ARG A 7 -10.28 24.72 -13.13
C ARG A 7 -10.63 23.99 -11.83
N VAL A 8 -10.41 24.63 -10.69
CA VAL A 8 -10.83 24.10 -9.37
C VAL A 8 -12.35 23.94 -9.32
N LEU A 9 -13.11 24.95 -9.75
CA LEU A 9 -14.58 24.89 -9.79
C LEU A 9 -15.10 23.78 -10.71
N GLU A 10 -14.51 23.62 -11.90
CA GLU A 10 -14.87 22.56 -12.84
C GLU A 10 -14.54 21.16 -12.27
N ALA A 11 -13.39 20.98 -11.62
CA ALA A 11 -13.05 19.73 -10.93
C ALA A 11 -14.03 19.43 -9.80
N LEU A 12 -14.37 20.43 -8.98
CA LEU A 12 -15.32 20.32 -7.88
C LEU A 12 -16.72 19.95 -8.35
N LEU A 13 -17.19 20.48 -9.49
CA LEU A 13 -18.50 20.17 -10.06
C LEU A 13 -18.71 18.66 -10.24
N TYR A 14 -17.67 17.95 -10.70
CA TYR A 14 -17.71 16.50 -10.89
C TYR A 14 -17.34 15.71 -9.61
N ALA A 15 -16.53 16.30 -8.72
CA ALA A 15 -16.04 15.64 -7.52
C ALA A 15 -17.04 15.68 -6.35
N ILE A 16 -17.77 16.77 -6.15
CA ILE A 16 -18.63 17.00 -4.97
C ILE A 16 -19.64 15.86 -4.75
N PRO A 17 -20.40 15.38 -5.75
CA PRO A 17 -21.35 14.29 -5.52
C PRO A 17 -20.69 13.02 -4.99
N PHE A 18 -19.51 12.70 -5.52
CA PHE A 18 -18.72 11.55 -5.07
C PHE A 18 -18.13 11.77 -3.68
N LEU A 19 -17.52 12.93 -3.43
CA LEU A 19 -16.97 13.27 -2.12
C LEU A 19 -18.04 13.24 -1.04
N LEU A 20 -19.24 13.73 -1.31
CA LEU A 20 -20.37 13.66 -0.39
C LEU A 20 -20.81 12.22 -0.15
N ALA A 21 -21.05 11.44 -1.20
CA ALA A 21 -21.48 10.04 -1.07
C ALA A 21 -20.46 9.17 -0.31
N GLN A 22 -19.17 9.34 -0.64
CA GLN A 22 -18.05 8.57 -0.10
C GLN A 22 -17.73 8.92 1.36
N ASN A 23 -18.06 10.13 1.82
CA ASN A 23 -17.88 10.52 3.21
C ASN A 23 -19.15 10.30 4.05
N LEU A 24 -20.33 10.59 3.51
CA LEU A 24 -21.58 10.55 4.24
C LEU A 24 -22.02 9.12 4.57
N VAL A 25 -22.01 8.21 3.60
CA VAL A 25 -22.48 6.82 3.81
C VAL A 25 -21.60 6.11 4.84
N PRO A 26 -20.27 6.12 4.70
CA PRO A 26 -19.42 5.49 5.70
C PRO A 26 -19.42 6.20 7.05
N ALA A 27 -19.52 7.54 7.11
CA ALA A 27 -19.64 8.24 8.39
C ALA A 27 -20.92 7.82 9.15
N ILE A 28 -22.05 7.66 8.45
CA ILE A 28 -23.28 7.14 9.05
C ILE A 28 -23.09 5.71 9.55
N VAL A 29 -22.43 4.84 8.77
CA VAL A 29 -22.13 3.46 9.18
C VAL A 29 -21.24 3.46 10.42
N VAL A 30 -20.17 4.27 10.45
CA VAL A 30 -19.23 4.38 11.57
C VAL A 30 -19.89 4.85 12.86
N LEU A 31 -20.82 5.81 12.77
CA LEU A 31 -21.61 6.30 13.91
C LEU A 31 -22.59 5.23 14.46
N ARG A 32 -22.89 4.20 13.66
CA ARG A 32 -23.83 3.13 14.01
C ARG A 32 -23.15 1.81 14.38
N THR A 33 -21.84 1.69 14.15
CA THR A 33 -21.05 0.48 14.44
C THR A 33 -20.21 0.66 15.69
N GLU A 34 -19.95 -0.45 16.39
CA GLU A 34 -19.04 -0.49 17.55
C GLU A 34 -17.66 0.08 17.20
N GLU A 35 -17.00 0.64 18.22
CA GLU A 35 -15.73 1.36 18.06
C GLU A 35 -14.60 0.50 17.46
N ASN A 36 -14.71 -0.83 17.60
CA ASN A 36 -13.66 -1.78 17.21
C ASN A 36 -14.04 -2.65 16.00
N SER A 37 -15.01 -2.18 15.21
CA SER A 37 -15.56 -2.95 14.09
C SER A 37 -14.77 -2.74 12.79
N VAL A 38 -14.66 -3.79 11.97
CA VAL A 38 -14.02 -3.77 10.64
C VAL A 38 -14.50 -2.61 9.73
N PRO A 39 -15.81 -2.24 9.70
CA PRO A 39 -16.28 -1.10 8.92
C PRO A 39 -15.61 0.23 9.28
N ARG A 40 -15.26 0.45 10.55
CA ARG A 40 -14.57 1.67 10.99
C ARG A 40 -13.15 1.76 10.45
N TYR A 41 -12.42 0.64 10.43
CA TYR A 41 -11.09 0.56 9.81
C TYR A 41 -11.11 0.81 8.31
N LEU A 42 -12.06 0.19 7.61
CA LEU A 42 -12.23 0.41 6.17
C LEU A 42 -12.57 1.87 5.84
N TRP A 43 -13.37 2.52 6.70
CA TRP A 43 -13.69 3.93 6.53
C TRP A 43 -12.47 4.84 6.60
N ILE A 44 -11.57 4.66 7.57
CA ILE A 44 -10.38 5.52 7.73
C ILE A 44 -9.49 5.47 6.50
N PHE A 45 -9.26 4.25 5.99
CA PHE A 45 -8.50 4.04 4.78
C PHE A 45 -9.14 4.76 3.59
N CYS A 46 -10.47 4.63 3.44
CA CYS A 46 -11.23 5.30 2.40
C CYS A 46 -11.20 6.83 2.54
N PHE A 47 -11.38 7.34 3.76
CA PHE A 47 -11.42 8.76 4.09
C PHE A 47 -10.07 9.42 3.79
N PHE A 48 -8.99 8.84 4.29
CA PHE A 48 -7.64 9.34 4.03
C PHE A 48 -7.31 9.33 2.53
N THR A 49 -7.63 8.23 1.84
CA THR A 49 -7.47 8.07 0.40
C THR A 49 -8.14 9.19 -0.38
N VAL A 50 -9.40 9.46 -0.06
CA VAL A 50 -10.21 10.47 -0.74
C VAL A 50 -9.68 11.87 -0.47
N ILE A 51 -9.27 12.17 0.76
CA ILE A 51 -8.71 13.48 1.11
C ILE A 51 -7.40 13.71 0.37
N ILE A 52 -6.46 12.76 0.44
CA ILE A 52 -5.12 12.98 -0.13
C ILE A 52 -5.16 13.02 -1.66
N GLN A 53 -6.01 12.20 -2.27
CA GLN A 53 -6.20 12.20 -3.71
C GLN A 53 -7.05 13.39 -4.17
N GLY A 54 -8.02 13.84 -3.38
CA GLY A 54 -8.74 15.08 -3.65
C GLY A 54 -7.85 16.30 -3.57
N PHE A 55 -6.96 16.37 -2.58
CA PHE A 55 -5.93 17.40 -2.50
C PHE A 55 -5.07 17.42 -3.77
N ASN A 56 -4.66 16.24 -4.25
CA ASN A 56 -3.92 16.10 -5.51
C ASN A 56 -4.73 16.59 -6.74
N LEU A 57 -5.96 16.10 -6.94
CA LEU A 57 -6.73 16.32 -8.18
C LEU A 57 -7.54 17.62 -8.22
N VAL A 58 -7.76 18.26 -7.07
CA VAL A 58 -8.55 19.50 -6.97
C VAL A 58 -7.67 20.70 -6.66
N LEU A 59 -6.63 20.55 -5.83
CA LEU A 59 -5.85 21.71 -5.35
C LEU A 59 -4.46 21.80 -5.97
N ILE A 60 -3.73 20.68 -6.01
CA ILE A 60 -2.37 20.65 -6.57
C ILE A 60 -2.41 20.67 -8.10
N ASN A 61 -3.10 19.68 -8.68
CA ASN A 61 -3.23 19.46 -10.11
C ASN A 61 -4.72 19.48 -10.50
N PRO A 62 -5.39 20.65 -10.44
CA PRO A 62 -6.82 20.76 -10.75
C PRO A 62 -7.07 20.31 -12.19
N LEU A 63 -7.75 19.18 -12.33
CA LEU A 63 -8.13 18.64 -13.63
C LEU A 63 -9.23 19.48 -14.25
N ASP A 64 -8.97 20.03 -15.42
CA ASP A 64 -9.96 20.79 -16.17
C ASP A 64 -10.70 19.94 -17.21
N LYS A 65 -11.84 20.44 -17.69
CA LYS A 65 -12.65 19.69 -18.65
C LYS A 65 -11.90 19.37 -19.94
N ASN A 66 -11.01 20.26 -20.40
CA ASN A 66 -10.27 20.06 -21.64
C ASN A 66 -9.20 18.98 -21.45
N GLU A 67 -8.46 19.01 -20.35
CA GLU A 67 -7.49 17.99 -19.97
C GLU A 67 -8.17 16.64 -19.83
N LEU A 68 -9.35 16.56 -19.19
CA LEU A 68 -10.12 15.31 -19.09
C LEU A 68 -10.56 14.75 -20.46
N LEU A 69 -10.80 15.62 -21.44
CA LEU A 69 -11.12 15.23 -22.83
C LEU A 69 -9.87 14.81 -23.60
N GLU A 70 -8.78 15.56 -23.50
CA GLU A 70 -7.48 15.28 -24.14
C GLU A 70 -6.88 13.96 -23.65
N THR A 71 -6.95 13.73 -22.34
CA THR A 71 -6.50 12.50 -21.68
C THR A 71 -7.46 11.32 -21.89
N LYS A 72 -8.58 11.53 -22.59
CA LYS A 72 -9.62 10.54 -22.92
C LYS A 72 -10.25 9.87 -21.70
N ILE A 73 -10.25 10.54 -20.55
CA ILE A 73 -10.98 10.07 -19.37
C ILE A 73 -12.48 10.18 -19.62
N ILE A 74 -12.93 11.35 -20.08
CA ILE A 74 -14.31 11.60 -20.50
C ILE A 74 -14.40 11.73 -22.01
N HIS A 75 -15.56 11.39 -22.58
CA HIS A 75 -15.84 11.63 -23.99
C HIS A 75 -16.86 12.76 -24.16
N PRO A 76 -16.81 13.52 -25.27
CA PRO A 76 -17.79 14.58 -25.56
C PRO A 76 -19.23 14.08 -25.51
N ARG A 77 -19.44 12.84 -26.00
CA ARG A 77 -20.74 12.15 -26.08
C ARG A 77 -21.23 11.57 -24.74
N ASP A 78 -20.41 11.57 -23.69
CA ASP A 78 -20.86 11.10 -22.39
C ASP A 78 -21.88 12.09 -21.80
N ASP A 79 -22.95 11.56 -21.20
CA ASP A 79 -23.89 12.36 -20.42
C ASP A 79 -23.25 12.83 -19.10
N PHE A 80 -23.94 13.72 -18.39
CA PHE A 80 -23.42 14.27 -17.13
C PHE A 80 -23.18 13.17 -16.07
N PRO A 81 -24.10 12.22 -15.81
CA PRO A 81 -23.88 11.14 -14.85
C PRO A 81 -22.65 10.29 -15.18
N ARG A 82 -22.44 9.91 -16.45
CA ARG A 82 -21.26 9.12 -16.84
C ARG A 82 -19.97 9.92 -16.70
N LYS A 83 -19.98 11.22 -17.03
CA LYS A 83 -18.83 12.12 -16.79
C LYS A 83 -18.48 12.18 -15.30
N THR A 84 -19.49 12.43 -14.46
CA THR A 84 -19.32 12.48 -12.99
C THR A 84 -18.78 11.16 -12.45
N TYR A 85 -19.32 10.01 -12.88
CA TYR A 85 -18.82 8.69 -12.47
C TYR A 85 -17.36 8.46 -12.89
N LYS A 86 -17.00 8.80 -14.13
CA LYS A 86 -15.62 8.64 -14.64
C LYS A 86 -14.61 9.51 -13.89
N VAL A 87 -14.97 10.76 -13.59
CA VAL A 87 -14.13 11.65 -12.79
C VAL A 87 -14.05 11.18 -11.34
N ALA A 88 -15.17 10.77 -10.74
CA ALA A 88 -15.22 10.19 -9.40
C ALA A 88 -14.27 8.99 -9.24
N ARG A 89 -14.16 8.12 -10.25
CA ARG A 89 -13.20 7.00 -10.25
C ARG A 89 -11.75 7.43 -10.12
N LEU A 90 -11.35 8.62 -10.59
CA LEU A 90 -9.97 9.09 -10.44
C LEU A 90 -9.57 9.29 -8.97
N PHE A 91 -10.55 9.55 -8.08
CA PHE A 91 -10.32 9.68 -6.64
C PHE A 91 -10.05 8.34 -5.96
N THR A 92 -10.49 7.23 -6.55
CA THR A 92 -10.20 5.88 -6.05
C THR A 92 -8.98 5.26 -6.75
N TYR A 93 -8.55 5.79 -7.90
CA TYR A 93 -7.42 5.31 -8.68
C TYR A 93 -6.08 5.91 -8.23
N LEU A 94 -5.65 5.54 -7.03
CA LEU A 94 -4.43 6.08 -6.42
C LEU A 94 -3.13 5.75 -7.17
N ARG A 95 -3.15 4.75 -8.06
CA ARG A 95 -2.03 4.38 -8.94
C ARG A 95 -2.18 4.90 -10.38
N GLY A 96 -3.29 5.56 -10.70
CA GLY A 96 -3.58 6.08 -12.04
C GLY A 96 -3.57 5.02 -13.14
N VAL A 97 -3.91 3.76 -12.81
CA VAL A 97 -3.81 2.62 -13.75
C VAL A 97 -4.58 2.93 -15.04
N ARG A 98 -3.97 2.67 -16.20
CA ARG A 98 -4.54 2.95 -17.53
C ARG A 98 -4.92 4.41 -17.78
N THR A 99 -4.32 5.34 -17.04
CA THR A 99 -4.42 6.79 -17.29
C THR A 99 -3.05 7.37 -17.62
N PRO A 100 -2.97 8.59 -18.17
CA PRO A 100 -1.69 9.29 -18.38
C PRO A 100 -0.87 9.49 -17.09
N TRP A 101 -1.53 9.45 -15.92
CA TRP A 101 -0.89 9.63 -14.61
C TRP A 101 -0.49 8.30 -13.95
N GLN A 102 -0.46 7.18 -14.68
CA GLN A 102 -0.06 5.89 -14.13
C GLN A 102 1.33 5.97 -13.47
N VAL A 103 1.41 5.53 -12.21
CA VAL A 103 2.66 5.56 -11.46
C VAL A 103 3.71 4.65 -12.11
N LYS A 104 4.97 5.09 -12.09
CA LYS A 104 6.07 4.29 -12.62
C LYS A 104 6.26 3.04 -11.75
N GLY A 105 6.46 1.89 -12.40
CA GLY A 105 6.79 0.64 -11.72
C GLY A 105 5.60 -0.22 -11.30
N VAL A 106 4.39 0.06 -11.80
CA VAL A 106 3.23 -0.83 -11.61
C VAL A 106 3.55 -2.22 -12.16
N PRO A 107 3.44 -3.28 -11.34
CA PRO A 107 3.66 -4.65 -11.80
C PRO A 107 2.69 -5.04 -12.92
N SER A 108 3.20 -5.76 -13.93
CA SER A 108 2.36 -6.34 -14.98
C SER A 108 1.65 -7.60 -14.47
N HIS A 109 0.46 -7.91 -15.00
CA HIS A 109 -0.17 -9.20 -14.75
C HIS A 109 0.73 -10.38 -15.16
N PRO A 110 0.56 -11.55 -14.52
CA PRO A 110 1.27 -12.76 -14.91
C PRO A 110 1.12 -13.08 -16.40
N ALA A 111 2.22 -13.47 -17.05
CA ALA A 111 2.28 -13.70 -18.51
C ALA A 111 1.23 -14.70 -19.03
N TYR A 112 0.80 -15.67 -18.21
CA TYR A 112 -0.21 -16.65 -18.62
C TYR A 112 -1.63 -16.08 -18.72
N LEU A 113 -1.92 -14.97 -18.01
CA LEU A 113 -3.17 -14.21 -18.17
C LEU A 113 -3.07 -13.28 -19.38
N ALA A 114 -1.90 -12.69 -19.58
CA ALA A 114 -1.57 -11.88 -20.75
C ALA A 114 -1.15 -12.75 -21.95
N ARG A 115 -2.00 -13.72 -22.34
CA ARG A 115 -1.72 -14.69 -23.44
C ARG A 115 -1.28 -14.01 -24.74
N GLN A 116 -1.67 -12.75 -24.97
CA GLN A 116 -1.11 -11.87 -26.00
C GLN A 116 -1.01 -10.44 -25.46
N PRO A 117 -0.03 -9.63 -25.88
CA PRO A 117 0.17 -8.25 -25.40
C PRO A 117 -1.02 -7.29 -25.61
N LYS A 118 -1.98 -7.67 -26.47
CA LYS A 118 -3.14 -6.86 -26.86
C LYS A 118 -4.49 -7.53 -26.57
N ALA A 119 -4.51 -8.79 -26.15
CA ALA A 119 -5.77 -9.48 -25.88
C ALA A 119 -6.23 -9.17 -24.45
N PRO A 120 -7.53 -8.86 -24.25
CA PRO A 120 -8.06 -8.65 -22.91
C PRO A 120 -8.00 -9.93 -22.08
N ILE A 121 -7.73 -9.79 -20.80
CA ILE A 121 -7.72 -10.85 -19.81
C ILE A 121 -9.16 -11.35 -19.62
N SER A 122 -9.34 -12.67 -19.66
CA SER A 122 -10.65 -13.27 -19.39
C SER A 122 -11.12 -12.95 -17.96
N ARG A 123 -12.31 -12.35 -17.84
CA ARG A 123 -12.95 -12.02 -16.56
C ARG A 123 -13.07 -13.23 -15.64
N THR A 124 -13.55 -14.35 -16.16
CA THR A 124 -13.71 -15.60 -15.39
C THR A 124 -12.36 -16.12 -14.90
N ALA A 125 -11.34 -16.14 -15.77
CA ALA A 125 -10.00 -16.59 -15.38
C ALA A 125 -9.38 -15.71 -14.30
N PHE A 126 -9.58 -14.39 -14.39
CA PHE A 126 -9.16 -13.43 -13.37
C PHE A 126 -9.87 -13.69 -12.04
N LEU A 127 -11.21 -13.78 -12.03
CA LEU A 127 -11.99 -13.97 -10.81
C LEU A 127 -11.66 -15.29 -10.10
N ILE A 128 -11.56 -16.40 -10.82
CA ILE A 128 -11.17 -17.70 -10.24
C ILE A 128 -9.79 -17.58 -9.60
N ARG A 129 -8.84 -16.95 -10.29
CA ARG A 129 -7.48 -16.75 -9.77
C ARG A 129 -7.50 -15.91 -8.49
N GLN A 130 -8.20 -14.78 -8.48
CA GLN A 130 -8.25 -13.90 -7.31
C GLN A 130 -8.91 -14.61 -6.14
N ALA A 131 -10.04 -15.32 -6.37
CA ALA A 131 -10.74 -16.07 -5.34
C ALA A 131 -9.86 -17.17 -4.71
N ALA A 132 -9.12 -17.92 -5.54
CA ALA A 132 -8.20 -18.95 -5.05
C ALA A 132 -7.07 -18.36 -4.18
N ILE A 133 -6.51 -17.20 -4.57
CA ILE A 133 -5.49 -16.54 -3.75
C ILE A 133 -6.08 -15.98 -2.46
N VAL A 134 -7.26 -15.33 -2.51
CA VAL A 134 -7.93 -14.80 -1.32
C VAL A 134 -8.24 -15.92 -0.32
N ALA A 135 -8.74 -17.07 -0.79
CA ALA A 135 -8.98 -18.22 0.07
C ALA A 135 -7.70 -18.70 0.77
N TRP A 136 -6.59 -18.76 0.04
CA TRP A 136 -5.29 -19.11 0.63
C TRP A 136 -4.76 -18.04 1.58
N LEU A 137 -4.85 -16.75 1.23
CA LEU A 137 -4.43 -15.64 2.08
C LEU A 137 -5.21 -15.62 3.40
N TYR A 138 -6.53 -15.87 3.33
CA TYR A 138 -7.38 -15.98 4.51
C TYR A 138 -6.87 -17.08 5.44
N LEU A 139 -6.65 -18.28 4.91
CA LEU A 139 -6.11 -19.41 5.66
C LEU A 139 -4.73 -19.12 6.26
N TYR A 140 -3.83 -18.51 5.47
CA TYR A 140 -2.50 -18.12 5.90
C TYR A 140 -2.53 -17.11 7.06
N LEU A 141 -3.30 -16.03 6.92
CA LEU A 141 -3.43 -15.01 7.96
C LEU A 141 -4.05 -15.58 9.24
N ASN A 142 -5.02 -16.48 9.11
CA ASN A 142 -5.67 -17.13 10.23
C ASN A 142 -4.69 -18.02 11.02
N CYS A 143 -3.87 -18.81 10.31
CA CYS A 143 -2.79 -19.60 10.93
C CYS A 143 -1.68 -18.71 11.52
N ALA A 144 -1.29 -17.65 10.82
CA ALA A 144 -0.24 -16.76 11.29
C ALA A 144 -0.63 -16.04 12.59
N ASN A 145 -1.87 -15.57 12.70
CA ASN A 145 -2.39 -14.97 13.93
C ASN A 145 -2.48 -15.99 15.07
N TYR A 146 -3.03 -17.18 14.82
CA TYR A 146 -3.11 -18.23 15.84
C TYR A 146 -1.73 -18.60 16.41
N LEU A 147 -0.72 -18.71 15.54
CA LEU A 147 0.65 -19.00 15.96
C LEU A 147 1.32 -17.83 16.70
N ALA A 148 0.98 -16.60 16.32
CA ALA A 148 1.45 -15.39 16.98
C ALA A 148 0.92 -15.31 18.42
N ASP A 149 -0.37 -15.56 18.63
CA ASP A 149 -1.01 -15.55 19.95
C ASP A 149 -0.44 -16.63 20.88
N GLY A 150 -0.09 -17.80 20.34
CA GLY A 150 0.40 -18.93 21.13
C GLY A 150 1.89 -18.92 21.49
N ASN A 151 2.75 -18.19 20.75
CA ASN A 151 4.21 -18.37 20.84
C ASN A 151 5.05 -17.09 20.97
N LEU A 152 4.46 -15.89 20.96
CA LEU A 152 5.27 -14.66 20.97
C LEU A 152 5.63 -14.22 22.39
N SER A 153 6.93 -14.24 22.69
CA SER A 153 7.46 -13.36 23.73
C SER A 153 7.12 -11.91 23.35
N PRO A 154 6.57 -11.09 24.27
CA PRO A 154 6.26 -9.71 23.98
C PRO A 154 7.54 -8.99 23.50
N LEU A 155 7.37 -8.10 22.53
CA LEU A 155 8.51 -7.34 22.02
C LEU A 155 8.98 -6.42 23.14
N SER A 156 10.28 -6.46 23.40
CA SER A 156 10.93 -5.55 24.33
C SER A 156 10.73 -4.09 23.89
N LYS A 157 10.81 -3.18 24.86
CA LYS A 157 10.69 -1.73 24.62
C LYS A 157 11.59 -1.29 23.45
N PRO A 158 11.18 -0.26 22.68
CA PRO A 158 11.99 0.28 21.61
C PRO A 158 13.40 0.63 22.11
N ILE A 159 14.41 0.20 21.36
CA ILE A 159 15.81 0.44 21.66
C ILE A 159 16.34 1.49 20.68
N CYS A 160 17.08 2.47 21.18
CA CYS A 160 17.69 3.52 20.39
C CYS A 160 19.18 3.66 20.72
N GLY A 161 19.96 4.10 19.73
CA GLY A 161 21.38 4.45 19.90
C GLY A 161 22.24 3.28 20.41
N LEU A 162 23.07 3.54 21.43
CA LEU A 162 23.98 2.54 22.00
C LEU A 162 23.29 1.38 22.72
N GLY A 163 21.97 1.45 22.92
CA GLY A 163 21.20 0.35 23.53
C GLY A 163 21.27 -0.95 22.73
N TYR A 164 21.46 -0.88 21.41
CA TYR A 164 21.62 -2.06 20.56
C TYR A 164 22.85 -2.91 20.88
N LEU A 165 23.87 -2.34 21.54
CA LEU A 165 25.08 -3.07 21.96
C LEU A 165 24.82 -4.03 23.14
N ARG A 166 23.69 -3.87 23.84
CA ARG A 166 23.34 -4.63 25.05
C ARG A 166 22.23 -5.65 24.81
N VAL A 167 21.82 -5.83 23.56
CA VAL A 167 20.73 -6.73 23.16
C VAL A 167 21.20 -8.18 23.20
N SER A 168 20.43 -9.07 23.83
CA SER A 168 20.75 -10.49 23.90
C SER A 168 20.60 -11.17 22.52
N MET A 169 21.27 -12.31 22.33
CA MET A 169 21.15 -13.08 21.08
C MET A 169 19.72 -13.58 20.83
N GLU A 170 18.99 -13.92 21.89
CA GLU A 170 17.58 -14.33 21.79
C GLU A 170 16.70 -13.16 21.33
N GLU A 171 16.93 -11.97 21.86
CA GLU A 171 16.19 -10.77 21.47
C GLU A 171 16.51 -10.39 20.01
N TRP A 172 17.76 -10.47 19.58
CA TRP A 172 18.13 -10.29 18.17
C TRP A 172 17.42 -11.29 17.26
N ARG A 173 17.37 -12.56 17.64
CA ARG A 173 16.64 -13.60 16.89
C ARG A 173 15.16 -13.24 16.76
N THR A 174 14.51 -12.85 17.84
CA THR A 174 13.10 -12.44 17.85
C THR A 174 12.88 -11.20 16.96
N ARG A 175 13.73 -10.17 17.08
CA ARG A 175 13.64 -8.94 16.27
C ARG A 175 13.80 -9.23 14.78
N ILE A 176 14.78 -10.06 14.41
CA ILE A 176 15.00 -10.47 13.01
C ILE A 176 13.77 -11.22 12.50
N MET A 177 13.34 -12.28 13.20
CA MET A 177 12.22 -13.12 12.77
C MET A 177 10.93 -12.32 12.61
N ILE A 178 10.53 -11.57 13.63
CA ILE A 178 9.30 -10.76 13.60
C ILE A 178 9.36 -9.74 12.48
N SER A 179 10.46 -8.99 12.34
CA SER A 179 10.55 -7.92 11.34
C SER A 179 10.50 -8.46 9.91
N GLN A 180 11.24 -9.55 9.63
CA GLN A 180 11.24 -10.13 8.29
C GLN A 180 9.91 -10.81 7.96
N MET A 181 9.34 -11.58 8.89
CA MET A 181 8.04 -12.21 8.70
C MET A 181 6.93 -11.16 8.52
N PHE A 182 7.00 -10.06 9.26
CA PHE A 182 6.04 -8.98 9.16
C PHE A 182 6.04 -8.34 7.77
N TRP A 183 7.19 -7.89 7.26
CA TRP A 183 7.25 -7.19 5.97
C TRP A 183 7.08 -8.09 4.74
N PHE A 184 7.65 -9.29 4.76
CA PHE A 184 7.67 -10.16 3.57
C PHE A 184 6.52 -11.16 3.54
N ALA A 185 5.79 -11.35 4.64
CA ALA A 185 4.73 -12.34 4.71
C ALA A 185 3.42 -11.78 5.31
N PHE A 186 3.39 -11.40 6.59
CA PHE A 186 2.14 -11.04 7.28
C PHE A 186 1.50 -9.75 6.74
N LEU A 187 2.21 -8.61 6.80
CA LEU A 187 1.67 -7.31 6.37
C LEU A 187 1.42 -7.31 4.85
N ARG A 188 2.30 -7.98 4.10
CA ARG A 188 2.10 -8.22 2.66
C ARG A 188 0.77 -8.92 2.42
N ALA A 189 0.52 -10.05 3.08
CA ALA A 189 -0.69 -10.83 2.92
C ALA A 189 -1.95 -10.07 3.36
N ALA A 190 -1.87 -9.32 4.46
CA ALA A 190 -2.96 -8.49 4.98
C ALA A 190 -3.37 -7.40 3.99
N VAL A 191 -2.41 -6.70 3.38
CA VAL A 191 -2.73 -5.69 2.35
C VAL A 191 -3.18 -6.34 1.03
N ASP A 192 -2.62 -7.48 0.67
CA ASP A 192 -2.95 -8.16 -0.59
C ASP A 192 -4.38 -8.74 -0.57
N ILE A 193 -4.84 -9.29 0.57
CA ILE A 193 -6.19 -9.87 0.66
C ILE A 193 -7.28 -8.81 0.47
N ASP A 194 -7.12 -7.63 1.06
CA ASP A 194 -8.07 -6.51 0.94
C ASP A 194 -8.17 -6.05 -0.52
N TYR A 195 -7.02 -5.85 -1.15
CA TYR A 195 -6.96 -5.42 -2.54
C TYR A 195 -7.56 -6.45 -3.51
N ARG A 196 -7.27 -7.73 -3.31
CA ARG A 196 -7.82 -8.79 -4.16
C ARG A 196 -9.31 -8.95 -3.95
N THR A 197 -9.79 -8.82 -2.73
CA THR A 197 -11.23 -8.85 -2.41
C THR A 197 -11.94 -7.69 -3.12
N ALA A 198 -11.40 -6.47 -3.02
CA ALA A 198 -11.92 -5.31 -3.77
C ALA A 198 -11.92 -5.56 -5.29
N SER A 199 -10.87 -6.18 -5.84
CA SER A 199 -10.80 -6.53 -7.26
C SER A 199 -11.88 -7.54 -7.68
N ILE A 200 -12.17 -8.55 -6.84
CA ILE A 200 -13.22 -9.54 -7.09
C ILE A 200 -14.57 -8.86 -7.12
N LEU A 201 -14.84 -7.96 -6.16
CA LEU A 201 -16.10 -7.24 -6.10
C LEU A 201 -16.28 -6.34 -7.33
N SER A 202 -15.31 -5.46 -7.62
CA SER A 202 -15.40 -4.50 -8.73
C SER A 202 -15.47 -5.15 -10.11
N VAL A 203 -14.64 -6.16 -10.37
CA VAL A 203 -14.67 -6.92 -11.63
C VAL A 203 -15.87 -7.87 -11.66
N GLY A 204 -16.30 -8.39 -10.52
CA GLY A 204 -17.44 -9.31 -10.36
C GLY A 204 -18.77 -8.66 -10.69
N ILE A 205 -18.96 -7.38 -10.36
CA ILE A 205 -20.17 -6.62 -10.73
C ILE A 205 -20.02 -5.87 -12.07
N GLY A 206 -18.81 -5.83 -12.64
CA GLY A 206 -18.55 -5.25 -13.96
C GLY A 206 -18.25 -3.75 -13.97
N LEU A 207 -17.86 -3.15 -12.84
CA LEU A 207 -17.40 -1.75 -12.80
C LEU A 207 -16.01 -1.58 -13.45
N ASP A 208 -15.17 -2.60 -13.28
CA ASP A 208 -13.77 -2.60 -13.71
C ASP A 208 -13.46 -3.80 -14.60
N ALA A 209 -12.48 -3.63 -15.49
CA ALA A 209 -11.88 -4.72 -16.22
C ALA A 209 -10.73 -5.34 -15.39
N PRO A 210 -10.36 -6.61 -15.62
CA PRO A 210 -9.22 -7.23 -14.94
C PRO A 210 -7.92 -6.42 -15.02
N GLU A 211 -7.69 -5.71 -16.13
CA GLU A 211 -6.51 -4.88 -16.39
C GLU A 211 -6.44 -3.61 -15.53
N ASP A 212 -7.57 -3.19 -14.94
CA ASP A 212 -7.62 -2.07 -14.01
C ASP A 212 -7.04 -2.46 -12.63
N TRP A 213 -6.83 -3.77 -12.40
CA TRP A 213 -6.39 -4.33 -11.12
C TRP A 213 -5.02 -5.05 -11.20
N PRO A 214 -3.93 -4.38 -11.61
CA PRO A 214 -2.60 -4.97 -11.64
C PRO A 214 -2.14 -5.36 -10.23
N PRO A 215 -1.21 -6.33 -10.07
CA PRO A 215 -0.71 -6.72 -8.76
C PRO A 215 -0.20 -5.52 -7.94
N LEU A 216 -0.42 -5.54 -6.62
CA LEU A 216 0.09 -4.48 -5.75
C LEU A 216 1.59 -4.54 -5.60
N PHE A 217 2.10 -5.73 -5.33
CA PHE A 217 3.49 -5.91 -4.95
C PHE A 217 4.35 -6.38 -6.13
N GLY A 218 5.58 -5.89 -6.17
CA GLY A 218 6.61 -6.40 -7.05
C GLY A 218 7.27 -7.68 -6.53
N ARG A 219 8.40 -8.05 -7.14
CA ARG A 219 9.17 -9.24 -6.75
C ARG A 219 10.08 -8.93 -5.57
N ALA A 220 10.02 -9.71 -4.49
CA ALA A 220 10.86 -9.52 -3.30
C ALA A 220 12.37 -9.45 -3.62
N LYS A 221 12.86 -10.21 -4.61
CA LYS A 221 14.26 -10.18 -5.07
C LYS A 221 14.73 -8.82 -5.61
N GLN A 222 13.83 -7.89 -5.90
CA GLN A 222 14.18 -6.54 -6.37
C GLN A 222 14.42 -5.58 -5.19
N ALA A 223 14.05 -5.96 -3.96
CA ALA A 223 14.15 -5.15 -2.76
C ALA A 223 15.58 -5.10 -2.17
N TYR A 224 16.60 -5.00 -3.02
CA TYR A 224 18.01 -4.91 -2.62
C TYR A 224 18.49 -3.47 -2.33
N THR A 225 17.58 -2.50 -2.33
CA THR A 225 17.81 -1.15 -1.81
C THR A 225 16.51 -0.66 -1.18
N LEU A 226 16.56 0.25 -0.20
CA LEU A 226 15.35 0.80 0.42
C LEU A 226 14.48 1.53 -0.61
N ARG A 227 15.11 2.17 -1.59
CA ARG A 227 14.40 2.77 -2.73
C ARG A 227 13.63 1.74 -3.55
N ASN A 228 14.21 0.57 -3.85
CA ASN A 228 13.49 -0.48 -4.57
C ASN A 228 12.47 -1.20 -3.69
N PHE A 229 12.73 -1.29 -2.37
CA PHE A 229 11.77 -1.84 -1.42
C PHE A 229 10.46 -1.02 -1.51
N TRP A 230 10.52 0.29 -1.30
CA TRP A 230 9.33 1.16 -1.34
C TRP A 230 8.82 1.48 -2.75
N GLY A 231 9.73 1.58 -3.72
CA GLY A 231 9.44 2.04 -5.07
C GLY A 231 9.10 0.96 -6.08
N THR A 232 9.40 -0.32 -5.79
CA THR A 232 9.22 -1.43 -6.73
C THR A 232 8.55 -2.64 -6.08
N TYR A 233 8.98 -3.04 -4.90
CA TYR A 233 8.44 -4.22 -4.22
C TYR A 233 7.13 -3.93 -3.47
N TRP A 234 7.09 -2.86 -2.68
CA TRP A 234 5.93 -2.48 -1.87
C TRP A 234 4.75 -1.98 -2.71
N HIS A 235 3.54 -1.96 -2.14
CA HIS A 235 2.26 -1.90 -2.88
C HIS A 235 2.02 -0.68 -3.80
N GLN A 236 2.84 0.37 -3.74
CA GLN A 236 2.74 1.62 -4.51
C GLN A 236 1.38 2.35 -4.48
N MET A 237 0.39 1.88 -3.71
CA MET A 237 -0.98 2.40 -3.70
C MET A 237 -1.02 3.93 -3.60
N PHE A 238 -0.31 4.51 -2.62
CA PHE A 238 -0.31 5.95 -2.37
C PHE A 238 0.73 6.75 -3.17
N ARG A 239 1.38 6.12 -4.15
CA ARG A 239 2.55 6.71 -4.81
C ARG A 239 2.20 8.01 -5.53
N TRP A 240 1.05 8.08 -6.22
CA TRP A 240 0.63 9.29 -6.93
C TRP A 240 0.29 10.44 -5.99
N PRO A 241 -0.68 10.31 -5.05
CA PRO A 241 -1.02 11.42 -4.16
C PRO A 241 0.15 11.86 -3.29
N PHE A 242 0.95 10.94 -2.74
CA PHE A 242 2.07 11.33 -1.87
C PHE A 242 3.16 12.07 -2.63
N THR A 243 3.47 11.64 -3.86
CA THR A 243 4.47 12.33 -4.68
C THR A 243 3.96 13.71 -5.12
N ALA A 244 2.66 13.85 -5.43
CA ALA A 244 2.07 15.13 -5.76
C ALA A 244 2.13 16.11 -4.57
N THR A 245 1.69 15.68 -3.39
CA THR A 245 1.72 16.47 -2.15
C THR A 245 3.15 16.86 -1.78
N SER A 246 4.07 15.91 -1.82
CA SER A 246 5.48 16.16 -1.54
C SER A 246 6.10 17.18 -2.52
N ASN A 247 5.83 17.02 -3.82
CA ASN A 247 6.29 17.98 -4.82
C ASN A 247 5.71 19.37 -4.57
N TYR A 248 4.42 19.49 -4.25
CA TYR A 248 3.79 20.77 -3.93
C TYR A 248 4.49 21.44 -2.73
N LEU A 249 4.72 20.70 -1.65
CA LEU A 249 5.39 21.22 -0.45
C LEU A 249 6.84 21.65 -0.75
N ALA A 250 7.63 20.80 -1.39
CA ALA A 250 9.04 21.10 -1.66
C ALA A 250 9.21 22.24 -2.68
N ARG A 251 8.30 22.38 -3.63
CA ARG A 251 8.51 23.22 -4.83
C ARG A 251 7.69 24.50 -4.82
N GLU A 252 6.41 24.40 -4.50
CA GLU A 252 5.52 25.56 -4.51
C GLU A 252 5.59 26.30 -3.17
N LEU A 253 5.61 25.56 -2.05
CA LEU A 253 5.62 26.17 -0.73
C LEU A 253 7.03 26.59 -0.28
N MET A 254 8.04 25.73 -0.51
CA MET A 254 9.42 26.00 -0.08
C MET A 254 10.32 26.58 -1.18
N ALA A 255 9.83 26.69 -2.42
CA ALA A 255 10.56 27.26 -3.57
C ALA A 255 11.97 26.68 -3.78
N LEU A 256 12.17 25.38 -3.52
CA LEU A 256 13.50 24.77 -3.61
C LEU A 256 14.01 24.70 -5.07
N PRO A 257 15.30 25.00 -5.32
CA PRO A 257 15.87 25.04 -6.67
C PRO A 257 15.95 23.64 -7.31
N ARG A 258 15.78 23.59 -8.65
CA ARG A 258 15.83 22.35 -9.43
C ARG A 258 16.96 22.33 -10.48
N PRO A 259 17.62 21.18 -10.71
CA PRO A 259 17.64 20.00 -9.83
C PRO A 259 18.58 20.24 -8.64
N SER A 260 18.13 19.94 -7.41
CA SER A 260 19.02 19.99 -6.23
C SER A 260 18.88 18.76 -5.34
N LEU A 261 19.94 18.43 -4.59
CA LEU A 261 19.90 17.37 -3.59
C LEU A 261 18.93 17.71 -2.46
N LEU A 262 18.87 18.98 -2.05
CA LEU A 262 17.94 19.46 -1.03
C LEU A 262 16.50 19.19 -1.45
N GLU A 263 16.09 19.57 -2.67
CA GLU A 263 14.76 19.27 -3.21
C GLU A 263 14.46 17.76 -3.17
N ARG A 264 15.43 16.92 -3.58
CA ARG A 264 15.25 15.46 -3.58
C ARG A 264 15.01 14.91 -2.17
N TYR A 265 15.82 15.31 -1.18
CA TYR A 265 15.70 14.82 0.19
C TYR A 265 14.46 15.36 0.89
N THR A 266 14.14 16.63 0.70
CA THR A 266 12.89 17.22 1.19
C THR A 266 11.67 16.50 0.63
N ASN A 267 11.68 16.14 -0.66
CA ASN A 267 10.58 15.36 -1.24
C ASN A 267 10.46 13.97 -0.58
N ILE A 268 11.58 13.27 -0.40
CA ILE A 268 11.57 11.95 0.24
C ILE A 268 11.02 12.07 1.67
N PHE A 269 11.50 13.04 2.43
CA PHE A 269 11.02 13.32 3.78
C PHE A 269 9.51 13.56 3.81
N PHE A 270 8.98 14.46 2.96
CA PHE A 270 7.53 14.73 2.95
C PHE A 270 6.68 13.54 2.52
N VAL A 271 7.15 12.70 1.57
CA VAL A 271 6.43 11.46 1.22
C VAL A 271 6.28 10.56 2.44
N PHE A 272 7.36 10.37 3.21
CA PHE A 272 7.33 9.55 4.41
C PHE A 272 6.60 10.22 5.58
N LEU A 273 6.65 11.54 5.70
CA LEU A 273 5.88 12.29 6.70
C LEU A 273 4.38 12.11 6.48
N VAL A 274 3.90 12.30 5.24
CA VAL A 274 2.48 12.10 4.90
C VAL A 274 2.06 10.64 5.15
N SER A 275 2.94 9.68 4.84
CA SER A 275 2.73 8.27 5.19
C SER A 275 2.63 8.07 6.70
N GLY A 276 3.52 8.68 7.49
CA GLY A 276 3.51 8.59 8.94
C GLY A 276 2.26 9.18 9.57
N VAL A 277 1.77 10.33 9.06
CA VAL A 277 0.50 10.93 9.50
C VAL A 277 -0.67 9.99 9.24
N MET A 278 -0.72 9.35 8.07
CA MET A 278 -1.74 8.32 7.77
C MET A 278 -1.74 7.20 8.80
N HIS A 279 -0.56 6.71 9.18
CA HIS A 279 -0.43 5.63 10.15
C HIS A 279 -0.75 6.07 11.58
N VAL A 280 -0.40 7.30 11.99
CA VAL A 280 -0.88 7.87 13.26
C VAL A 280 -2.40 7.96 13.30
N MET A 281 -3.04 8.39 12.21
CA MET A 281 -4.50 8.41 12.15
C MET A 281 -5.05 6.99 12.36
N SER A 282 -4.49 5.99 11.67
CA SER A 282 -4.85 4.58 11.89
C SER A 282 -4.68 4.15 13.35
N ASP A 283 -3.54 4.47 13.97
CA ASP A 283 -3.23 4.13 15.36
C ASP A 283 -4.27 4.71 16.33
N LEU A 284 -4.64 6.00 16.16
CA LEU A 284 -5.65 6.67 16.99
C LEU A 284 -7.01 5.97 16.96
N PHE A 285 -7.41 5.50 15.78
CA PHE A 285 -8.66 4.75 15.63
C PHE A 285 -8.57 3.30 16.11
N MET A 286 -7.37 2.73 16.15
CA MET A 286 -7.10 1.44 16.82
C MET A 286 -7.02 1.59 18.35
N GLY A 287 -7.30 2.78 18.90
CA GLY A 287 -7.28 3.06 20.33
C GLY A 287 -5.87 3.36 20.90
N ILE A 288 -4.85 3.50 20.05
CA ILE A 288 -3.51 3.89 20.47
C ILE A 288 -3.46 5.42 20.59
N SER A 289 -3.18 5.94 21.77
CA SER A 289 -3.10 7.39 21.97
C SER A 289 -1.94 8.03 21.20
N MET A 290 -2.05 9.33 20.90
CA MET A 290 -1.01 10.08 20.18
C MET A 290 0.37 9.99 20.83
N SER A 291 0.43 9.94 22.17
CA SER A 291 1.69 9.83 22.92
C SER A 291 2.32 8.42 22.87
N GLN A 292 1.53 7.40 22.51
CA GLN A 292 1.98 6.02 22.37
C GLN A 292 2.32 5.65 20.92
N SER A 293 1.75 6.35 19.94
CA SER A 293 2.03 6.09 18.52
C SER A 293 3.49 6.40 18.18
N THR A 294 4.19 5.39 17.66
CA THR A 294 5.57 5.52 17.17
C THR A 294 5.63 5.56 15.63
N SER A 295 4.47 5.63 14.96
CA SER A 295 4.36 5.61 13.50
C SER A 295 5.17 6.73 12.84
N LEU A 296 5.06 7.98 13.32
CA LEU A 296 5.85 9.10 12.76
C LEU A 296 7.36 8.87 12.87
N VAL A 297 7.83 8.36 14.01
CA VAL A 297 9.25 8.07 14.24
C VAL A 297 9.74 7.04 13.22
N PHE A 298 8.99 5.95 13.04
CA PHE A 298 9.32 4.91 12.07
C PHE A 298 9.35 5.44 10.63
N PHE A 299 8.27 6.06 10.16
CA PHE A 299 8.18 6.49 8.77
C PHE A 299 9.17 7.61 8.45
N CYS A 300 9.33 8.62 9.32
CA CYS A 300 10.29 9.70 9.08
C CYS A 300 11.75 9.19 9.05
N SER A 301 12.10 8.15 9.82
CA SER A 301 13.44 7.53 9.78
C SER A 301 13.79 6.95 8.40
N MET A 302 12.80 6.63 7.56
CA MET A 302 13.03 6.11 6.20
C MET A 302 13.63 7.16 5.26
N ALA A 303 13.52 8.44 5.58
CA ALA A 303 14.12 9.52 4.79
C ALA A 303 15.66 9.49 4.85
N ASP A 304 16.24 9.26 6.03
CA ASP A 304 17.69 9.21 6.25
C ASP A 304 18.36 8.01 5.59
N SER A 305 17.58 6.97 5.34
CA SER A 305 18.05 5.70 4.79
C SER A 305 18.36 5.75 3.28
N HIS A 306 17.88 6.79 2.59
CA HIS A 306 18.04 6.94 1.15
C HIS A 306 19.39 7.57 0.78
N ARG A 307 20.44 6.75 0.67
CA ARG A 307 21.74 7.24 0.16
C ARG A 307 21.64 7.78 -1.28
N PRO A 308 22.49 8.76 -1.67
CA PRO A 308 22.52 9.28 -3.02
C PRO A 308 23.08 8.21 -3.97
N GLY A 309 22.19 7.45 -4.60
CA GLY A 309 22.49 6.57 -5.73
C GLY A 309 21.48 6.80 -6.86
N ARG A 310 21.94 6.74 -8.11
CA ARG A 310 21.05 6.62 -9.28
C ARG A 310 20.37 5.26 -9.19
N ALA A 311 19.04 5.27 -9.19
CA ALA A 311 18.27 4.03 -9.30
C ALA A 311 18.24 3.64 -10.75
N SER A 312 19.22 2.86 -11.14
CA SER A 312 19.20 2.16 -12.40
C SER A 312 19.52 0.71 -12.09
N THR A 313 18.78 -0.22 -12.69
CA THR A 313 19.10 -1.67 -12.74
C THR A 313 20.37 -1.94 -13.57
N VAL A 314 21.02 -0.85 -13.95
CA VAL A 314 22.09 -0.62 -14.87
C VAL A 314 23.03 0.28 -14.07
N ASP A 315 24.27 -0.14 -13.85
CA ASP A 315 25.28 0.69 -13.20
C ASP A 315 25.44 2.01 -13.98
N SER A 316 26.17 2.96 -13.39
CA SER A 316 26.64 4.21 -14.02
C SER A 316 27.16 3.98 -15.45
N ASP A 317 27.68 2.77 -15.71
CA ASP A 317 28.35 2.32 -16.91
C ASP A 317 27.49 1.48 -17.88
N GLY A 318 26.17 1.34 -17.68
CA GLY A 318 25.34 0.58 -18.62
C GLY A 318 25.23 -0.94 -18.34
N CYS A 319 25.92 -1.45 -17.31
CA CYS A 319 25.98 -2.89 -17.00
C CYS A 319 24.93 -3.34 -15.99
N ALA A 320 24.42 -4.58 -16.14
CA ALA A 320 23.50 -5.16 -15.17
C ALA A 320 24.14 -5.25 -13.76
N VAL A 321 23.41 -4.82 -12.74
CA VAL A 321 23.93 -4.84 -11.35
C VAL A 321 24.35 -6.26 -10.94
N PRO A 322 25.62 -6.49 -10.54
CA PRO A 322 26.13 -7.79 -10.12
C PRO A 322 25.32 -8.43 -8.99
N CYS A 323 25.23 -9.76 -8.98
CA CYS A 323 24.45 -10.52 -7.97
C CYS A 323 24.93 -10.26 -6.54
N TRP A 324 26.25 -10.15 -6.31
CA TRP A 324 26.78 -9.88 -4.98
C TRP A 324 26.36 -8.50 -4.44
N ARG A 325 26.29 -7.46 -5.30
CA ARG A 325 25.78 -6.13 -4.91
C ARG A 325 24.31 -6.19 -4.50
N LYS A 326 23.51 -6.99 -5.22
CA LYS A 326 22.11 -7.24 -4.86
C LYS A 326 21.99 -7.97 -3.53
N LEU A 327 22.84 -8.96 -3.27
CA LEU A 327 22.85 -9.69 -2.01
C LEU A 327 23.21 -8.77 -0.83
N VAL A 328 24.31 -8.02 -0.93
CA VAL A 328 24.74 -7.06 0.10
C VAL A 328 23.65 -6.01 0.35
N GLY A 329 23.07 -5.47 -0.72
CA GLY A 329 21.99 -4.49 -0.60
C GLY A 329 20.71 -5.07 0.01
N PHE A 330 20.37 -6.32 -0.29
CA PHE A 330 19.24 -7.01 0.33
C PHE A 330 19.47 -7.26 1.82
N ILE A 331 20.67 -7.71 2.20
CA ILE A 331 21.08 -7.86 3.61
C ILE A 331 20.96 -6.51 4.33
N TRP A 332 21.43 -5.42 3.71
CA TRP A 332 21.27 -4.07 4.27
C TRP A 332 19.81 -3.69 4.50
N VAL A 333 18.91 -3.97 3.54
CA VAL A 333 17.47 -3.74 3.69
C VAL A 333 16.90 -4.56 4.86
N CYS A 334 17.25 -5.84 4.97
CA CYS A 334 16.81 -6.68 6.09
C CYS A 334 17.31 -6.16 7.44
N ILE A 335 18.57 -5.73 7.54
CA ILE A 335 19.13 -5.11 8.74
C ILE A 335 18.35 -3.83 9.08
N TRP A 336 18.16 -2.94 8.11
CA TRP A 336 17.44 -1.68 8.31
C TRP A 336 16.01 -1.90 8.83
N LEU A 337 15.27 -2.83 8.21
CA LEU A 337 13.93 -3.19 8.67
C LEU A 337 13.96 -3.83 10.05
N THR A 338 14.95 -4.66 10.37
CA THR A 338 15.10 -5.27 11.71
C THR A 338 15.33 -4.23 12.80
N LEU A 339 16.06 -3.16 12.49
CA LEU A 339 16.34 -2.09 13.45
C LEU A 339 15.09 -1.22 13.70
N THR A 340 14.38 -0.87 12.63
CA THR A 340 13.30 0.14 12.68
C THR A 340 11.92 -0.45 12.98
N THR A 341 11.58 -1.62 12.43
CA THR A 341 10.24 -2.23 12.55
C THR A 341 9.79 -2.48 13.99
N PRO A 342 10.66 -2.96 14.90
CA PRO A 342 10.28 -3.15 16.30
C PRO A 342 9.77 -1.86 16.98
N VAL A 343 10.29 -0.70 16.59
CA VAL A 343 9.84 0.59 17.14
C VAL A 343 8.37 0.83 16.79
N TRP A 344 7.96 0.50 15.57
CA TRP A 344 6.59 0.64 15.10
C TRP A 344 5.66 -0.46 15.66
N LEU A 345 6.10 -1.72 15.65
CA LEU A 345 5.28 -2.83 16.13
C LEU A 345 5.00 -2.77 17.62
N TYR A 346 5.90 -2.16 18.42
CA TYR A 346 5.72 -2.06 19.86
C TYR A 346 4.41 -1.35 20.25
N SER A 347 4.02 -0.28 19.54
CA SER A 347 2.75 0.40 19.81
C SER A 347 1.54 -0.44 19.38
N LEU A 348 1.69 -1.31 18.38
CA LEU A 348 0.60 -2.20 17.95
C LEU A 348 0.37 -3.36 18.93
N GLN A 349 1.38 -3.76 19.71
CA GLN A 349 1.24 -4.81 20.73
C GLN A 349 0.36 -4.40 21.92
N THR A 350 0.09 -3.10 22.10
CA THR A 350 -0.79 -2.64 23.18
C THR A 350 -2.27 -2.87 22.87
N ILE A 351 -2.60 -3.21 21.62
CA ILE A 351 -3.96 -3.53 21.20
C ILE A 351 -4.31 -4.95 21.71
N LYS A 352 -5.29 -5.05 22.60
CA LYS A 352 -5.74 -6.31 23.22
C LYS A 352 -6.88 -7.01 22.48
N GLU A 353 -7.09 -6.71 21.19
CA GLU A 353 -8.25 -7.23 20.46
C GLU A 353 -8.05 -8.67 19.99
N LYS A 354 -9.09 -9.48 20.18
CA LYS A 354 -9.20 -10.79 19.54
C LYS A 354 -9.31 -10.59 18.03
N SER A 355 -8.58 -11.42 17.27
CA SER A 355 -8.56 -11.40 15.82
C SER A 355 -9.98 -11.40 15.22
N SER A 356 -10.29 -10.45 14.35
CA SER A 356 -11.61 -10.23 13.73
C SER A 356 -11.91 -11.18 12.54
N PHE A 357 -11.41 -12.41 12.59
CA PHE A 357 -11.73 -13.40 11.56
C PHE A 357 -13.16 -13.91 11.75
N LEU A 358 -13.92 -14.00 10.64
CA LEU A 358 -15.27 -14.56 10.64
C LEU A 358 -15.28 -16.02 11.12
N VAL A 359 -14.24 -16.77 10.77
CA VAL A 359 -14.06 -18.18 11.11
C VAL A 359 -12.60 -18.43 11.49
N ASN A 360 -12.38 -19.01 12.67
CA ASN A 360 -11.06 -19.40 13.16
C ASN A 360 -10.78 -20.88 12.80
N ILE A 361 -10.10 -21.10 11.67
CA ILE A 361 -9.82 -22.40 11.09
C ILE A 361 -8.89 -23.25 11.99
N PRO A 362 -7.77 -22.74 12.55
CA PRO A 362 -6.93 -23.49 13.48
C PRO A 362 -7.68 -24.05 14.69
N GLU A 363 -8.67 -23.31 15.23
CA GLU A 363 -9.52 -23.79 16.33
C GLU A 363 -10.47 -24.91 15.90
N LEU A 364 -10.94 -24.89 14.65
CA LEU A 364 -11.88 -25.89 14.12
C LEU A 364 -11.22 -27.21 13.71
N VAL A 365 -10.08 -27.14 13.01
CA VAL A 365 -9.43 -28.35 12.43
C VAL A 365 -8.16 -28.77 13.16
N GLY A 366 -7.75 -28.00 14.16
CA GLY A 366 -6.49 -28.16 14.88
C GLY A 366 -5.29 -27.52 14.15
N ALA A 367 -4.33 -27.03 14.92
CA ALA A 367 -3.18 -26.27 14.41
C ALA A 367 -2.36 -27.03 13.35
N ARG A 368 -2.07 -28.32 13.57
CA ARG A 368 -1.27 -29.13 12.62
C ARG A 368 -1.94 -29.25 11.26
N THR A 369 -3.25 -29.51 11.25
CA THR A 369 -4.06 -29.61 10.03
C THR A 369 -4.13 -28.26 9.32
N ALA A 370 -4.38 -27.17 10.04
CA ALA A 370 -4.46 -25.84 9.47
C ALA A 370 -3.13 -25.39 8.84
N ILE A 371 -1.99 -25.71 9.47
CA ILE A 371 -0.65 -25.48 8.91
C ILE A 371 -0.46 -26.31 7.63
N ALA A 372 -0.80 -27.60 7.65
CA ALA A 372 -0.69 -28.45 6.47
C ALA A 372 -1.55 -27.94 5.30
N MET A 373 -2.79 -27.51 5.58
CA MET A 373 -3.67 -26.88 4.60
C MET A 373 -3.07 -25.58 4.04
N THR A 374 -2.44 -24.76 4.89
CA THR A 374 -1.81 -23.49 4.47
C THR A 374 -0.65 -23.75 3.51
N VAL A 375 0.22 -24.70 3.85
CA VAL A 375 1.38 -25.09 3.02
C VAL A 375 0.91 -25.72 1.72
N GLY A 376 0.01 -26.70 1.78
CA GLY A 376 -0.53 -27.38 0.59
C GLY A 376 -1.29 -26.42 -0.33
N GLY A 377 -2.14 -25.56 0.23
CA GLY A 377 -2.86 -24.52 -0.51
C GLY A 377 -1.91 -23.52 -1.16
N GLY A 378 -0.82 -23.15 -0.49
CA GLY A 378 0.20 -22.27 -1.04
C GLY A 378 0.89 -22.89 -2.24
N LEU A 379 1.29 -24.17 -2.14
CA LEU A 379 1.86 -24.90 -3.28
C LEU A 379 0.88 -24.97 -4.45
N LEU A 380 -0.40 -25.24 -4.18
CA LEU A 380 -1.45 -25.27 -5.21
C LEU A 380 -1.61 -23.91 -5.90
N VAL A 381 -1.68 -22.82 -5.14
CA VAL A 381 -1.78 -21.45 -5.68
C VAL A 381 -0.55 -21.07 -6.48
N LYS A 382 0.65 -21.47 -6.02
CA LYS A 382 1.90 -21.24 -6.75
C LYS A 382 1.97 -22.01 -8.06
N CYS A 383 1.58 -23.29 -8.06
CA CYS A 383 1.72 -24.16 -9.21
C CYS A 383 0.62 -23.91 -10.27
N ILE A 384 -0.64 -23.86 -9.84
CA ILE A 384 -1.79 -23.75 -10.75
C ILE A 384 -1.99 -22.30 -11.17
N PHE A 385 -2.01 -21.39 -10.20
CA PHE A 385 -2.35 -20.01 -10.45
C PHE A 385 -1.11 -19.12 -10.63
N ARG A 386 0.11 -19.64 -10.46
CA ARG A 386 1.35 -18.82 -10.48
C ARG A 386 1.23 -17.63 -9.53
N GLY A 387 0.65 -17.85 -8.35
CA GLY A 387 0.57 -16.85 -7.29
C GLY A 387 1.95 -16.28 -6.97
N GLU A 388 2.02 -14.96 -6.86
CA GLU A 388 3.18 -14.26 -6.30
C GLU A 388 3.03 -14.35 -4.78
N LEU A 389 3.34 -15.52 -4.22
CA LEU A 389 3.30 -15.77 -2.78
C LEU A 389 4.48 -15.09 -2.10
#